data_AF-A0A3B0V347-F1
#
_entry.id   AF-A0A3B0V347-F1
#
_cell.length_a   1.000
_cell.length_b   1.000
_cell.length_c   1.000
_cell.angle_alpha   90.00
_cell.angle_beta   90.00
_cell.angle_gamma   90.00
#
_symmetry.space_group_name_H-M   'P 1'
#
loop_
_entity.id
_entity.type
_entity.pdbx_description
1 polymer ?
#
loop_
_entity_poly.entity_id
_entity_poly.type
_entity_poly.pdbx_seq_one_letter_code
_entity_poly.pdbx_strand_id
1 'polypeptide(L)'
;MSDRNLILTLAKVIIAAAWADGSVSHEEVNSLKDLLFQLPRAGRDGGLQMSGQAWTRLEMYIDQPIDAAERARLVAELQAALRSPHDRQLVRAALDAMVGIDGTITAGEQAIVDEVKQAIEDVNLNLFSQLGRLVGGAVQRRTAVANAPNRERKFEDFVKNKIFYAVSHRLQIEQSQLQLAEADLRKLSLVGGLMAKVAHVDQNVSEAEFGAMVQALQTHWDVDEDTAVFISEVAASEAAKKLDHHRTVRQFATHTTREERLHFLDVLFAIAVADGMVAYDEIEEIRAIASTLYLTREAFIAAKMRIPREQREA
;
A
#
# COMPACT_ATOMS: atom_id res chain seq x y z
N MET A 1 7.29 -24.62 -6.05
CA MET A 1 6.25 -24.11 -5.13
C MET A 1 6.84 -23.75 -3.77
N SER A 2 7.73 -24.58 -3.22
CA SER A 2 8.46 -24.36 -1.95
C SER A 2 9.22 -23.02 -1.92
N ASP A 3 10.00 -22.74 -2.98
CA ASP A 3 10.92 -21.58 -2.97
C ASP A 3 10.18 -20.26 -3.00
N ARG A 4 9.06 -20.17 -3.73
CA ARG A 4 8.29 -18.93 -3.86
C ARG A 4 7.66 -18.50 -2.53
N ASN A 5 7.22 -19.44 -1.70
CA ASN A 5 6.71 -19.11 -0.37
C ASN A 5 7.85 -18.63 0.54
N LEU A 6 8.99 -19.34 0.51
CA LEU A 6 10.18 -18.97 1.28
C LEU A 6 10.67 -17.55 0.93
N ILE A 7 10.79 -17.25 -0.36
CA ILE A 7 11.22 -15.94 -0.85
C ILE A 7 10.24 -14.84 -0.42
N LEU A 8 8.93 -15.09 -0.49
CA LEU A 8 7.92 -14.13 -0.05
C LEU A 8 8.00 -13.90 1.47
N THR A 9 8.13 -14.94 2.29
CA THR A 9 8.27 -14.79 3.75
C THR A 9 9.58 -14.11 4.13
N LEU A 10 10.67 -14.40 3.43
CA LEU A 10 11.96 -13.73 3.60
C LEU A 10 11.81 -12.23 3.30
N ALA A 11 11.21 -11.88 2.17
CA ALA A 11 11.00 -10.48 1.79
C ALA A 11 10.21 -9.70 2.85
N LYS A 12 9.16 -10.30 3.44
CA LYS A 12 8.40 -9.65 4.52
C LYS A 12 9.27 -9.40 5.77
N VAL A 13 10.10 -10.36 6.14
CA VAL A 13 11.01 -10.22 7.29
C VAL A 13 12.07 -9.15 7.04
N ILE A 14 12.57 -9.07 5.81
CA ILE A 14 13.49 -8.02 5.37
C ILE A 14 12.84 -6.63 5.51
N ILE A 15 11.61 -6.46 5.01
CA ILE A 15 10.87 -5.20 5.15
C ILE A 15 10.64 -4.88 6.64
N ALA A 16 10.34 -5.88 7.46
CA ALA A 16 10.19 -5.70 8.91
C ALA A 16 11.50 -5.31 9.62
N ALA A 17 12.66 -5.66 9.06
CA ALA A 17 13.94 -5.18 9.53
C ALA A 17 14.13 -3.70 9.14
N ALA A 18 13.84 -3.32 7.89
CA ALA A 18 13.93 -1.94 7.41
C ALA A 18 13.13 -0.95 8.30
N TRP A 19 11.92 -1.35 8.71
CA TRP A 19 11.11 -0.57 9.65
C TRP A 19 11.69 -0.39 11.08
N ALA A 20 12.89 -0.89 11.38
CA ALA A 20 13.50 -0.78 12.72
C ALA A 20 13.62 0.66 13.21
N ASP A 21 13.87 1.60 12.30
CA ASP A 21 14.05 3.02 12.61
C ASP A 21 12.76 3.84 12.51
N GLY A 22 11.65 3.19 12.18
CA GLY A 22 10.34 3.83 12.04
C GLY A 22 10.05 4.39 10.65
N SER A 23 10.90 4.14 9.65
CA SER A 23 10.65 4.45 8.24
C SER A 23 11.17 3.34 7.33
N VAL A 24 10.84 3.40 6.04
CA VAL A 24 11.51 2.59 5.01
C VAL A 24 11.91 3.52 3.88
N SER A 25 13.21 3.58 3.59
CA SER A 25 13.74 4.46 2.55
C SER A 25 13.53 3.89 1.14
N HIS A 26 13.55 4.76 0.12
CA HIS A 26 13.52 4.31 -1.27
C HIS A 26 14.73 3.44 -1.64
N GLU A 27 15.88 3.67 -0.99
CA GLU A 27 17.11 2.90 -1.18
C GLU A 27 16.98 1.48 -0.62
N GLU A 28 16.38 1.32 0.57
CA GLU A 28 16.05 -0.01 1.13
C GLU A 28 15.07 -0.78 0.23
N VAL A 29 14.04 -0.11 -0.29
CA VAL A 29 13.08 -0.75 -1.21
C VAL A 29 13.76 -1.20 -2.50
N ASN A 30 14.70 -0.41 -3.03
CA ASN A 30 15.45 -0.79 -4.23
C ASN A 30 16.45 -1.92 -3.93
N SER A 31 17.13 -1.87 -2.79
CA SER A 31 18.03 -2.94 -2.33
C SER A 31 17.27 -4.26 -2.15
N LEU A 32 16.07 -4.22 -1.58
CA LEU A 32 15.17 -5.37 -1.50
C LEU A 32 14.82 -5.91 -2.89
N LYS A 33 14.46 -5.04 -3.84
CA LYS A 33 14.15 -5.49 -5.22
C LYS A 33 15.36 -6.18 -5.83
N ASP A 34 16.54 -5.56 -5.77
CA ASP A 34 17.76 -6.09 -6.36
C ASP A 34 18.13 -7.45 -5.74
N LEU A 35 18.02 -7.57 -4.42
CA LEU A 35 18.20 -8.84 -3.71
C LEU A 35 17.24 -9.91 -4.24
N LEU A 36 15.94 -9.59 -4.32
CA LEU A 36 14.92 -10.54 -4.79
C LEU A 36 15.11 -10.93 -6.27
N PHE A 37 15.69 -10.05 -7.08
CA PHE A 37 16.07 -10.37 -8.46
C PHE A 37 17.27 -11.33 -8.55
N GLN A 38 18.19 -11.27 -7.58
CA GLN A 38 19.43 -12.05 -7.57
C GLN A 38 19.28 -13.46 -6.97
N LEU A 39 18.23 -13.75 -6.20
CA LEU A 39 18.08 -15.04 -5.53
C LEU A 39 18.05 -16.23 -6.53
N PRO A 40 18.66 -17.38 -6.20
CA PRO A 40 18.79 -18.52 -7.13
C PRO A 40 17.44 -19.04 -7.64
N ARG A 41 17.36 -19.27 -8.96
CA ARG A 41 16.17 -19.84 -9.60
C ARG A 41 16.12 -21.35 -9.34
N ALA A 42 15.09 -21.83 -8.65
CA ALA A 42 14.78 -23.25 -8.66
C ALA A 42 14.22 -23.67 -10.04
N GLY A 43 15.12 -23.97 -10.98
CA GLY A 43 14.84 -24.85 -12.12
C GLY A 43 14.18 -24.26 -13.39
N ARG A 44 14.12 -22.94 -13.60
CA ARG A 44 13.78 -22.37 -14.93
C ARG A 44 14.53 -21.05 -15.20
N ASP A 45 15.11 -20.94 -16.39
CA ASP A 45 15.70 -19.70 -16.89
C ASP A 45 14.63 -18.72 -17.39
N GLY A 46 14.73 -17.47 -16.94
CA GLY A 46 14.00 -16.31 -17.46
C GLY A 46 12.58 -16.13 -16.91
N GLY A 47 12.43 -15.32 -15.86
CA GLY A 47 11.12 -14.83 -15.37
C GLY A 47 11.20 -14.15 -14.00
N LEU A 48 10.28 -13.23 -13.71
CA LEU A 48 10.10 -12.61 -12.40
C LEU A 48 9.75 -13.70 -11.34
N GLN A 49 10.58 -13.88 -10.30
CA GLN A 49 10.26 -14.80 -9.18
C GLN A 49 8.98 -14.39 -8.44
N MET A 50 8.71 -13.09 -8.42
CA MET A 50 7.53 -12.50 -7.81
C MET A 50 6.50 -12.15 -8.88
N SER A 51 5.29 -12.69 -8.76
CA SER A 51 4.16 -12.17 -9.54
C SER A 51 3.82 -10.76 -9.08
N GLY A 52 3.15 -9.97 -9.93
CA GLY A 52 2.58 -8.68 -9.52
C GLY A 52 1.79 -8.76 -8.21
N GLN A 53 0.93 -9.78 -8.05
CA GLN A 53 0.18 -9.99 -6.79
C GLN A 53 1.07 -10.23 -5.55
N ALA A 54 2.26 -10.83 -5.72
CA ALA A 54 3.16 -11.07 -4.61
C ALA A 54 3.89 -9.77 -4.25
N TRP A 55 4.23 -8.95 -5.24
CA TRP A 55 4.77 -7.61 -5.01
C TRP A 55 3.74 -6.70 -4.35
N THR A 56 2.49 -6.70 -4.81
CA THR A 56 1.38 -5.97 -4.15
C THR A 56 1.17 -6.40 -2.69
N ARG A 57 1.45 -7.67 -2.34
CA ARG A 57 1.45 -8.08 -0.93
C ARG A 57 2.59 -7.44 -0.15
N LEU A 58 3.79 -7.32 -0.73
CA LEU A 58 4.92 -6.66 -0.09
C LEU A 58 4.70 -5.16 0.05
N GLU A 59 4.04 -4.51 -0.92
CA GLU A 59 3.66 -3.10 -0.83
C GLU A 59 2.84 -2.80 0.45
N MET A 60 1.95 -3.70 0.89
CA MET A 60 1.25 -3.54 2.18
C MET A 60 2.17 -3.45 3.40
N TYR A 61 3.33 -4.10 3.33
CA TYR A 61 4.34 -4.09 4.39
C TYR A 61 5.32 -2.92 4.22
N ILE A 62 5.56 -2.46 3.00
CA ILE A 62 6.41 -1.30 2.70
C ILE A 62 5.69 0.00 3.09
N ASP A 63 4.38 0.10 2.87
CA ASP A 63 3.64 1.35 3.00
C ASP A 63 3.28 1.72 4.45
N GLN A 64 3.44 0.80 5.40
CA GLN A 64 2.95 0.93 6.77
C GLN A 64 3.85 0.26 7.81
N PRO A 65 4.03 0.87 9.00
CA PRO A 65 4.94 0.36 10.04
C PRO A 65 4.56 -1.04 10.51
N ILE A 66 5.56 -1.82 10.90
CA ILE A 66 5.40 -3.20 11.37
C ILE A 66 5.72 -3.26 12.86
N ASP A 67 4.70 -3.54 13.67
CA ASP A 67 4.88 -3.67 15.12
C ASP A 67 5.63 -4.95 15.52
N ALA A 68 6.04 -5.03 16.79
CA ALA A 68 6.81 -6.16 17.29
C ALA A 68 6.04 -7.50 17.25
N ALA A 69 4.71 -7.49 17.43
CA ALA A 69 3.89 -8.69 17.41
C ALA A 69 3.73 -9.23 15.98
N GLU A 70 3.49 -8.35 15.01
CA GLU A 70 3.46 -8.70 13.60
C GLU A 70 4.84 -9.14 13.11
N ARG A 71 5.93 -8.48 13.49
CA ARG A 71 7.29 -8.91 13.17
C ARG A 71 7.56 -10.34 13.68
N ALA A 72 7.19 -10.63 14.94
CA ALA A 72 7.33 -11.97 15.49
C ALA A 72 6.53 -13.03 14.70
N ARG A 73 5.34 -12.67 14.19
CA ARG A 73 4.56 -13.53 13.27
C ARG A 73 5.28 -13.77 11.96
N LEU A 74 5.84 -12.72 11.34
CA LEU A 74 6.57 -12.84 10.07
C LEU A 74 7.81 -13.75 10.21
N VAL A 75 8.55 -13.63 11.31
CA VAL A 75 9.69 -14.52 11.61
C VAL A 75 9.23 -15.97 11.79
N ALA A 76 8.12 -16.20 12.50
CA ALA A 76 7.57 -17.54 12.65
C ALA A 76 7.10 -18.15 11.31
N GLU A 77 6.54 -17.34 10.41
CA GLU A 77 6.20 -17.76 9.04
C GLU A 77 7.43 -18.14 8.23
N LEU A 78 8.51 -17.36 8.32
CA LEU A 78 9.79 -17.68 7.68
C LEU A 78 10.37 -18.99 8.22
N GLN A 79 10.39 -19.19 9.55
CA GLN A 79 10.84 -20.44 10.17
C GLN A 79 10.03 -21.65 9.69
N ALA A 80 8.70 -21.50 9.56
CA ALA A 80 7.83 -22.56 9.05
C ALA A 80 8.01 -22.83 7.55
N ALA A 81 8.53 -21.87 6.79
CA ALA A 81 8.82 -22.01 5.37
C ALA A 81 10.15 -22.75 5.10
N LEU A 82 11.07 -22.81 6.07
CA LEU A 82 12.32 -23.56 5.98
C LEU A 82 12.06 -25.07 5.96
N ARG A 83 12.46 -25.74 4.89
CA ARG A 83 12.29 -27.21 4.71
C ARG A 83 13.61 -27.95 4.62
N SER A 84 14.70 -27.25 4.33
CA SER A 84 16.01 -27.86 4.13
C SER A 84 17.15 -26.98 4.66
N PRO A 85 18.34 -27.56 4.93
CA PRO A 85 19.53 -26.77 5.26
C PRO A 85 19.93 -25.77 4.16
N HIS A 86 19.65 -26.11 2.90
CA HIS A 86 19.87 -25.20 1.76
C HIS A 86 18.96 -23.96 1.85
N ASP A 87 17.70 -24.12 2.25
CA ASP A 87 16.77 -22.99 2.46
C ASP A 87 17.32 -22.03 3.52
N ARG A 88 17.86 -22.59 4.62
CA ARG A 88 18.46 -21.80 5.69
C ARG A 88 19.68 -21.04 5.19
N GLN A 89 20.55 -21.70 4.42
CA GLN A 89 21.73 -21.07 3.83
C GLN A 89 21.34 -19.93 2.89
N LEU A 90 20.30 -20.11 2.06
CA LEU A 90 19.78 -19.08 1.16
C LEU A 90 19.27 -17.87 1.95
N VAL A 91 18.44 -18.09 2.98
CA VAL A 91 17.93 -17.03 3.85
C VAL A 91 19.07 -16.28 4.52
N ARG A 92 20.06 -17.00 5.06
CA ARG A 92 21.24 -16.40 5.71
C ARG A 92 22.05 -15.54 4.73
N ALA A 93 22.36 -16.08 3.56
CA ALA A 93 23.09 -15.36 2.52
C ALA A 93 22.32 -14.11 2.05
N ALA A 94 20.99 -14.17 1.97
CA ALA A 94 20.16 -13.03 1.61
C ALA A 94 20.18 -11.92 2.68
N LEU A 95 20.10 -12.31 3.96
CA LEU A 95 20.22 -11.38 5.09
C LEU A 95 21.63 -10.79 5.20
N ASP A 96 22.68 -11.55 4.86
CA ASP A 96 24.06 -11.04 4.79
C ASP A 96 24.24 -10.07 3.62
N ALA A 97 23.65 -10.37 2.46
CA ALA A 97 23.72 -9.51 1.28
C ALA A 97 23.04 -8.16 1.52
N MET A 98 21.94 -8.10 2.28
CA MET A 98 21.38 -6.82 2.70
C MET A 98 22.36 -5.95 3.49
N VAL A 99 23.10 -6.54 4.43
CA VAL A 99 24.09 -5.85 5.26
C VAL A 99 25.30 -5.37 4.43
N GLY A 100 25.52 -5.97 3.26
CA GLY A 100 26.64 -5.66 2.37
C GLY A 100 26.31 -4.83 1.12
N ILE A 101 25.04 -4.48 0.88
CA ILE A 101 24.66 -3.56 -0.20
C ILE A 101 24.93 -2.13 0.30
N ASP A 102 25.42 -1.26 -0.59
CA ASP A 102 25.94 0.11 -0.41
C ASP A 102 25.01 1.13 0.30
N GLY A 103 23.94 0.68 0.96
CA GLY A 103 23.07 1.44 1.83
C GLY A 103 23.51 1.36 3.29
N THR A 104 23.40 2.46 4.02
CA THR A 104 23.76 2.52 5.44
C THR A 104 22.77 1.75 6.29
N ILE A 105 23.02 0.46 6.54
CA ILE A 105 22.27 -0.30 7.54
C ILE A 105 22.43 0.37 8.92
N THR A 106 21.31 0.70 9.53
CA THR A 106 21.25 1.25 10.87
C THR A 106 21.52 0.18 11.93
N ALA A 107 21.94 0.60 13.13
CA ALA A 107 22.14 -0.33 14.25
C ALA A 107 20.84 -1.07 14.63
N GLY A 108 19.68 -0.44 14.41
CA GLY A 108 18.37 -1.04 14.67
C GLY A 108 18.06 -2.17 13.68
N GLU A 109 18.23 -1.91 12.38
CA GLU A 109 18.07 -2.92 11.33
C GLU A 109 19.01 -4.10 11.54
N GLN A 110 20.29 -3.83 11.84
CA GLN A 110 21.29 -4.86 12.11
C GLN A 110 20.88 -5.76 13.28
N ALA A 111 20.38 -5.18 14.37
CA ALA A 111 19.91 -5.94 15.53
C ALA A 111 18.74 -6.87 15.17
N ILE A 112 17.78 -6.41 14.35
CA ILE A 112 16.68 -7.24 13.87
C ILE A 112 17.18 -8.35 12.95
N VAL A 113 18.10 -8.05 12.02
CA VAL A 113 18.69 -9.05 11.13
C VAL A 113 19.41 -10.14 11.93
N ASP A 114 20.16 -9.77 12.97
CA ASP A 114 20.85 -10.73 13.84
C ASP A 114 19.88 -11.57 14.68
N GLU A 115 18.80 -10.97 15.18
CA GLU A 115 17.70 -11.70 15.85
C GLU A 115 17.09 -12.75 14.91
N VAL A 116 16.82 -12.37 13.66
CA VAL A 116 16.26 -13.28 12.65
C VAL A 116 17.25 -14.42 12.33
N LYS A 117 18.54 -14.10 12.16
CA LYS A 117 19.59 -15.11 11.90
C LYS A 117 19.67 -16.12 13.04
N GLN A 118 19.60 -15.68 14.29
CA GLN A 118 19.55 -16.58 15.45
C GLN A 118 18.28 -17.44 15.42
N ALA A 119 17.11 -16.82 15.16
CA ALA A 119 15.84 -17.53 15.13
C ALA A 119 15.78 -18.64 14.07
N ILE A 120 16.41 -18.48 12.90
CA ILE A 120 16.41 -19.53 11.86
C ILE A 120 17.41 -20.66 12.14
N GLU A 121 18.47 -20.41 12.91
CA GLU A 121 19.42 -21.46 13.31
C GLU A 121 18.83 -22.41 14.35
N ASP A 122 18.00 -21.87 15.26
CA ASP A 122 17.27 -22.64 16.27
C ASP A 122 16.22 -23.61 15.68
N VAL A 123 15.92 -23.50 14.38
CA VAL A 123 14.96 -24.40 13.71
C VAL A 123 15.56 -25.79 13.56
N ASN A 124 15.08 -26.74 14.35
CA ASN A 124 15.44 -28.15 14.23
C ASN A 124 14.83 -28.79 12.98
N LEU A 125 15.54 -28.73 11.84
CA LEU A 125 15.13 -29.32 10.56
C LEU A 125 15.06 -30.86 10.60
N ASN A 126 15.75 -31.50 11.56
CA ASN A 126 15.80 -32.97 11.71
C ASN A 126 14.63 -33.57 12.52
N LEU A 127 13.79 -32.77 13.17
CA LEU A 127 12.70 -33.25 14.05
C LEU A 127 11.34 -33.38 13.36
N PHE A 128 11.24 -33.10 12.05
CA PHE A 128 9.98 -33.23 11.32
C PHE A 128 9.61 -34.68 10.93
N SER A 129 10.46 -35.67 11.21
CA SER A 129 10.14 -37.08 10.97
C SER A 129 9.62 -37.83 12.21
N GLN A 130 9.72 -37.31 13.43
CA GLN A 130 9.30 -38.05 14.63
C GLN A 130 8.69 -37.14 15.73
N LEU A 131 7.36 -37.21 15.84
CA LEU A 131 6.50 -37.07 17.03
C LEU A 131 6.94 -36.16 18.20
N GLY A 132 6.09 -35.18 18.52
CA GLY A 132 5.92 -34.74 19.92
C GLY A 132 6.18 -33.26 20.23
N ARG A 133 5.37 -32.37 19.66
CA ARG A 133 5.31 -30.95 20.04
C ARG A 133 4.65 -30.78 21.42
N LEU A 134 5.40 -30.75 22.53
CA LEU A 134 4.88 -30.29 23.83
C LEU A 134 5.97 -29.67 24.72
N VAL A 135 6.00 -28.33 24.83
CA VAL A 135 6.64 -27.61 25.96
C VAL A 135 5.79 -26.38 26.30
N GLY A 136 5.32 -26.29 27.55
CA GLY A 136 4.30 -25.35 28.02
C GLY A 136 4.63 -23.86 27.94
N GLY A 137 5.92 -23.48 27.89
CA GLY A 137 6.33 -22.08 27.66
C GLY A 137 6.21 -21.62 26.20
N ALA A 138 6.16 -22.57 25.26
CA ALA A 138 5.94 -22.31 23.84
C ALA A 138 4.46 -22.09 23.52
N VAL A 139 3.53 -22.48 24.41
CA VAL A 139 2.09 -22.29 24.16
C VAL A 139 1.71 -20.82 24.21
N GLN A 140 2.14 -20.06 25.23
CA GLN A 140 1.88 -18.62 25.33
C GLN A 140 2.48 -17.83 24.16
N ARG A 141 3.73 -18.13 23.77
CA ARG A 141 4.38 -17.51 22.59
C ARG A 141 3.68 -17.91 21.29
N ARG A 142 3.25 -19.17 21.13
CA ARG A 142 2.48 -19.62 19.95
C ARG A 142 1.11 -18.96 19.87
N THR A 143 0.39 -18.80 20.98
CA THR A 143 -0.90 -18.12 21.00
C THR A 143 -0.76 -16.62 20.73
N ALA A 144 0.28 -15.98 21.23
CA ALA A 144 0.57 -14.58 20.92
C ALA A 144 0.89 -14.37 19.43
N VAL A 145 1.70 -15.26 18.83
CA VAL A 145 1.99 -15.24 17.38
C VAL A 145 0.73 -15.54 16.54
N ALA A 146 -0.12 -16.48 16.98
CA ALA A 146 -1.36 -16.82 16.27
C ALA A 146 -2.41 -15.70 16.31
N ASN A 147 -2.42 -14.91 17.38
CA ASN A 147 -3.32 -13.76 17.55
C ASN A 147 -2.72 -12.44 17.06
N ALA A 148 -1.46 -12.44 16.60
CA ALA A 148 -0.82 -11.24 16.09
C ALA A 148 -1.59 -10.65 14.90
N PRO A 149 -1.56 -9.32 14.72
CA PRO A 149 -2.17 -8.67 13.57
C PRO A 149 -1.68 -9.29 12.26
N ASN A 150 -2.62 -9.51 11.34
CA ASN A 150 -2.31 -9.96 9.99
C ASN A 150 -3.02 -9.05 8.99
N ARG A 151 -2.28 -8.07 8.48
CA ARG A 151 -2.78 -7.10 7.51
C ARG A 151 -3.22 -7.71 6.19
N GLU A 152 -2.70 -8.88 5.80
CA GLU A 152 -3.12 -9.56 4.57
C GLU A 152 -4.59 -10.01 4.59
N ARG A 153 -5.25 -10.06 5.76
CA ARG A 153 -6.70 -10.23 5.85
C ARG A 153 -7.48 -9.11 5.15
N LYS A 154 -6.86 -7.93 5.01
CA LYS A 154 -7.36 -6.75 4.33
C LYS A 154 -6.74 -6.56 2.94
N PHE A 155 -6.09 -7.60 2.39
CA PHE A 155 -5.47 -7.53 1.07
C PHE A 155 -6.46 -7.14 -0.03
N GLU A 156 -7.70 -7.64 0.01
CA GLU A 156 -8.70 -7.21 -0.97
C GLU A 156 -9.01 -5.72 -0.90
N ASP A 157 -9.10 -5.16 0.31
CA ASP A 157 -9.33 -3.74 0.53
C ASP A 157 -8.14 -2.93 0.01
N PHE A 158 -6.91 -3.32 0.34
CA PHE A 158 -5.69 -2.69 -0.19
C PHE A 158 -5.65 -2.68 -1.72
N VAL A 159 -5.97 -3.83 -2.33
CA VAL A 159 -5.93 -4.03 -3.78
C VAL A 159 -7.02 -3.22 -4.48
N LYS A 160 -8.26 -3.19 -3.95
CA LYS A 160 -9.41 -2.56 -4.60
C LYS A 160 -9.57 -1.08 -4.26
N ASN A 161 -9.24 -0.69 -3.04
CA ASN A 161 -9.44 0.64 -2.50
C ASN A 161 -8.35 0.96 -1.46
N LYS A 162 -7.14 1.24 -1.96
CA LYS A 162 -5.97 1.54 -1.13
C LYS A 162 -6.21 2.70 -0.16
N ILE A 163 -6.96 3.71 -0.59
CA ILE A 163 -7.33 4.84 0.26
C ILE A 163 -8.17 4.38 1.45
N PHE A 164 -9.19 3.57 1.22
CA PHE A 164 -10.02 3.02 2.31
C PHE A 164 -9.19 2.17 3.27
N TYR A 165 -8.25 1.38 2.74
CA TYR A 165 -7.32 0.61 3.56
C TYR A 165 -6.46 1.54 4.44
N ALA A 166 -5.88 2.60 3.87
CA ALA A 166 -5.08 3.58 4.59
C ALA A 166 -5.90 4.35 5.65
N VAL A 167 -7.11 4.79 5.31
CA VAL A 167 -8.08 5.44 6.21
C VAL A 167 -8.41 4.52 7.38
N SER A 168 -8.82 3.27 7.10
CA SER A 168 -9.18 2.29 8.14
C SER A 168 -8.01 2.00 9.07
N HIS A 169 -6.80 1.89 8.53
CA HIS A 169 -5.59 1.63 9.30
C HIS A 169 -5.22 2.83 10.20
N ARG A 170 -5.26 4.06 9.67
CA ARG A 170 -4.96 5.27 10.44
C ARG A 170 -5.96 5.49 11.57
N LEU A 171 -7.26 5.29 11.33
CA LEU A 171 -8.29 5.33 12.39
C LEU A 171 -8.04 4.31 13.49
N GLN A 172 -7.61 3.10 13.13
CA GLN A 172 -7.29 2.05 14.10
C GLN A 172 -6.08 2.41 14.97
N ILE A 173 -5.03 3.01 14.39
CA ILE A 173 -3.83 3.45 15.12
C ILE A 173 -4.16 4.61 16.06
N GLU A 174 -4.89 5.61 15.55
CA GLU A 174 -5.27 6.81 16.31
C GLU A 174 -6.38 6.53 17.35
N GLN A 175 -6.97 5.32 17.34
CA GLN A 175 -8.13 4.94 18.14
C GLN A 175 -9.32 5.88 17.92
N SER A 176 -9.41 6.43 16.72
CA SER A 176 -10.43 7.38 16.28
C SER A 176 -11.58 6.64 15.60
N GLN A 177 -12.78 7.20 15.68
CA GLN A 177 -13.95 6.70 14.97
C GLN A 177 -14.62 7.84 14.23
N LEU A 178 -14.89 7.62 12.95
CA LEU A 178 -15.74 8.49 12.15
C LEU A 178 -17.18 7.99 12.29
N GLN A 179 -18.13 8.91 12.44
CA GLN A 179 -19.56 8.58 12.55
C GLN A 179 -20.17 8.28 11.17
N LEU A 180 -19.58 7.34 10.44
CA LEU A 180 -19.96 6.97 9.08
C LEU A 180 -20.11 5.46 8.94
N ALA A 181 -21.05 5.04 8.10
CA ALA A 181 -21.14 3.65 7.70
C ALA A 181 -19.92 3.27 6.85
N GLU A 182 -19.45 2.03 6.96
CA GLU A 182 -18.28 1.55 6.21
C GLU A 182 -18.47 1.67 4.69
N ALA A 183 -19.70 1.47 4.20
CA ALA A 183 -20.03 1.62 2.78
C ALA A 183 -19.79 3.06 2.29
N ASP A 184 -20.17 4.05 3.10
CA ASP A 184 -19.95 5.46 2.78
C ASP A 184 -18.47 5.79 2.87
N LEU A 185 -17.76 5.31 3.89
CA LEU A 185 -16.32 5.50 4.01
C LEU A 185 -15.56 4.91 2.82
N ARG A 186 -15.96 3.74 2.32
CA ARG A 186 -15.41 3.14 1.10
C ARG A 186 -15.66 4.01 -0.13
N LYS A 187 -16.87 4.55 -0.30
CA LYS A 187 -17.23 5.44 -1.41
C LYS A 187 -16.43 6.74 -1.34
N LEU A 188 -16.39 7.39 -0.17
CA LEU A 188 -15.63 8.62 0.07
C LEU A 188 -14.14 8.43 -0.15
N SER A 189 -13.58 7.27 0.23
CA SER A 189 -12.18 6.95 -0.03
C SER A 189 -11.86 6.84 -1.53
N LEU A 190 -12.79 6.31 -2.34
CA LEU A 190 -12.63 6.30 -3.80
C LEU A 190 -12.70 7.72 -4.37
N VAL A 191 -13.65 8.53 -3.90
CA VAL A 191 -13.81 9.94 -4.29
C VAL A 191 -12.53 10.71 -3.97
N GLY A 192 -12.09 10.68 -2.70
CA GLY A 192 -10.86 11.30 -2.22
C GLY A 192 -9.65 10.89 -3.04
N GLY A 193 -9.47 9.59 -3.29
CA GLY A 193 -8.35 9.09 -4.09
C GLY A 193 -8.33 9.59 -5.54
N LEU A 194 -9.49 9.75 -6.17
CA LEU A 194 -9.59 10.27 -7.53
C LEU A 194 -9.40 11.79 -7.59
N MET A 195 -9.87 12.51 -6.58
CA MET A 195 -9.63 13.94 -6.42
C MET A 195 -8.13 14.23 -6.20
N ALA A 196 -7.51 13.51 -5.26
CA ALA A 196 -6.08 13.62 -4.99
C ALA A 196 -5.21 13.23 -6.19
N LYS A 197 -5.68 12.30 -7.03
CA LYS A 197 -4.99 11.97 -8.28
C LYS A 197 -4.87 13.18 -9.20
N VAL A 198 -5.97 13.91 -9.40
CA VAL A 198 -5.99 15.08 -10.28
C VAL A 198 -5.09 16.17 -9.71
N ALA A 199 -5.24 16.46 -8.41
CA ALA A 199 -4.45 17.48 -7.73
C ALA A 199 -2.96 17.14 -7.54
N HIS A 200 -2.52 15.93 -7.90
CA HIS A 200 -1.15 15.48 -7.72
C HIS A 200 -0.44 15.15 -9.04
N VAL A 201 -1.02 15.54 -10.17
CA VAL A 201 -0.46 15.26 -11.50
C VAL A 201 0.95 15.84 -11.65
N ASP A 202 1.19 17.04 -11.13
CA ASP A 202 2.47 17.75 -11.13
C ASP A 202 3.41 17.36 -9.97
N GLN A 203 3.04 16.32 -9.21
CA GLN A 203 3.73 15.84 -8.00
C GLN A 203 3.58 16.75 -6.77
N ASN A 204 2.63 17.68 -6.73
CA ASN A 204 2.37 18.47 -5.52
C ASN A 204 0.91 18.93 -5.41
N VAL A 205 0.22 18.55 -4.33
CA VAL A 205 -1.13 19.10 -4.04
C VAL A 205 -0.96 20.49 -3.40
N SER A 206 -1.48 21.53 -4.05
CA SER A 206 -1.48 22.89 -3.48
C SER A 206 -2.48 23.01 -2.31
N GLU A 207 -2.29 24.03 -1.46
CA GLU A 207 -3.25 24.33 -0.38
C GLU A 207 -4.66 24.65 -0.92
N ALA A 208 -4.75 25.27 -2.09
CA ALA A 208 -6.01 25.61 -2.73
C ALA A 208 -6.76 24.37 -3.21
N GLU A 209 -6.07 23.44 -3.89
CA GLU A 209 -6.65 22.17 -4.32
C GLU A 209 -7.04 21.29 -3.14
N PHE A 210 -6.19 21.23 -2.11
CA PHE A 210 -6.53 20.51 -0.88
C PHE A 210 -7.80 21.07 -0.23
N GLY A 211 -7.91 22.40 -0.11
CA GLY A 211 -9.12 23.07 0.37
C GLY A 211 -10.34 22.76 -0.49
N ALA A 212 -10.19 22.73 -1.81
CA ALA A 212 -11.26 22.36 -2.74
C ALA A 212 -11.69 20.90 -2.58
N MET A 213 -10.78 19.98 -2.29
CA MET A 213 -11.10 18.57 -1.98
C MET A 213 -11.96 18.47 -0.72
N VAL A 214 -11.57 19.16 0.36
CA VAL A 214 -12.33 19.18 1.62
C VAL A 214 -13.72 19.77 1.39
N GLN A 215 -13.80 20.93 0.73
CA GLN A 215 -15.08 21.58 0.43
C GLN A 215 -15.99 20.71 -0.45
N ALA A 216 -15.42 19.99 -1.43
CA ALA A 216 -16.18 19.09 -2.28
C ALA A 216 -16.81 17.93 -1.49
N LEU A 217 -16.07 17.32 -0.55
CA LEU A 217 -16.60 16.27 0.32
C LEU A 217 -17.75 16.78 1.19
N GLN A 218 -17.59 17.95 1.80
CA GLN A 218 -18.65 18.55 2.62
C GLN A 218 -19.90 18.88 1.80
N THR A 219 -19.72 19.50 0.63
CA THR A 219 -20.83 20.02 -0.18
C THR A 219 -21.61 18.92 -0.89
N HIS A 220 -20.94 17.89 -1.40
CA HIS A 220 -21.56 16.90 -2.28
C HIS A 220 -21.82 15.56 -1.62
N TRP A 221 -21.23 15.29 -0.46
CA TRP A 221 -21.44 14.04 0.29
C TRP A 221 -21.93 14.24 1.72
N ASP A 222 -22.25 15.48 2.14
CA ASP A 222 -22.81 15.80 3.46
C ASP A 222 -21.94 15.28 4.62
N VAL A 223 -20.63 15.50 4.49
CA VAL A 223 -19.61 15.05 5.42
C VAL A 223 -19.18 16.22 6.31
N ASP A 224 -18.93 15.97 7.60
CA ASP A 224 -18.40 16.99 8.50
C ASP A 224 -16.96 17.39 8.14
N GLU A 225 -16.52 18.55 8.63
CA GLU A 225 -15.20 19.10 8.31
C GLU A 225 -14.05 18.17 8.73
N ASP A 226 -14.09 17.62 9.95
CA ASP A 226 -13.01 16.78 10.48
C ASP A 226 -12.85 15.52 9.62
N THR A 227 -13.96 14.89 9.25
CA THR A 227 -13.97 13.74 8.35
C THR A 227 -13.48 14.10 6.94
N ALA A 228 -13.93 15.22 6.39
CA ALA A 228 -13.54 15.65 5.05
C ALA A 228 -12.03 15.94 4.98
N VAL A 229 -11.49 16.63 5.99
CA VAL A 229 -10.04 16.86 6.15
C VAL A 229 -9.31 15.54 6.25
N PHE A 230 -9.73 14.64 7.15
CA PHE A 230 -9.06 13.35 7.36
C PHE A 230 -8.98 12.51 6.08
N ILE A 231 -10.07 12.38 5.32
CA ILE A 231 -10.09 11.62 4.07
C ILE A 231 -9.19 12.28 3.03
N SER A 232 -9.20 13.61 2.94
CA SER A 232 -8.40 14.38 1.98
C SER A 232 -6.90 14.26 2.28
N GLU A 233 -6.49 14.32 3.55
CA GLU A 233 -5.10 14.10 3.98
C GLU A 233 -4.61 12.70 3.58
N VAL A 234 -5.38 11.68 3.91
CA VAL A 234 -5.01 10.29 3.59
C VAL A 234 -4.95 10.10 2.08
N ALA A 235 -5.90 10.66 1.34
CA ALA A 235 -5.92 10.59 -0.12
C ALA A 235 -4.71 11.28 -0.76
N ALA A 236 -4.35 12.49 -0.32
CA ALA A 236 -3.18 13.23 -0.79
C ALA A 236 -1.86 12.50 -0.47
N SER A 237 -1.73 11.94 0.74
CA SER A 237 -0.56 11.16 1.12
C SER A 237 -0.40 9.88 0.29
N GLU A 238 -1.51 9.19 -0.01
CA GLU A 238 -1.48 7.99 -0.84
C GLU A 238 -1.33 8.30 -2.34
N ALA A 239 -1.79 9.46 -2.83
CA ALA A 239 -1.55 9.95 -4.19
C ALA A 239 -0.06 9.94 -4.54
N ALA A 240 0.78 10.38 -3.60
CA ALA A 240 2.24 10.34 -3.72
C ALA A 240 2.83 8.93 -3.82
N LYS A 241 2.10 7.91 -3.36
CA LYS A 241 2.56 6.51 -3.33
C LYS A 241 1.95 5.71 -4.48
N LYS A 242 2.50 5.81 -5.70
CA LYS A 242 2.19 4.97 -6.90
C LYS A 242 0.88 4.16 -6.80
N LEU A 243 -0.27 4.84 -6.83
CA LEU A 243 -1.58 4.20 -6.78
C LEU A 243 -1.94 3.54 -8.13
N ASP A 244 -2.62 2.39 -8.08
CA ASP A 244 -3.29 1.80 -9.26
C ASP A 244 -4.62 2.53 -9.50
N HIS A 245 -4.51 3.71 -10.09
CA HIS A 245 -5.63 4.60 -10.32
C HIS A 245 -6.69 4.02 -11.27
N HIS A 246 -6.29 3.21 -12.27
CA HIS A 246 -7.25 2.57 -13.16
C HIS A 246 -8.20 1.67 -12.40
N ARG A 247 -7.70 0.95 -11.39
CA ARG A 247 -8.54 0.14 -10.53
C ARG A 247 -9.46 1.00 -9.66
N THR A 248 -8.95 2.07 -9.06
CA THR A 248 -9.76 3.03 -8.28
C THR A 248 -10.93 3.58 -9.09
N VAL A 249 -10.68 4.05 -10.33
CA VAL A 249 -11.74 4.57 -11.21
C VAL A 249 -12.78 3.50 -11.54
N ARG A 250 -12.35 2.25 -11.80
CA ARG A 250 -13.29 1.14 -12.06
C ARG A 250 -14.13 0.79 -10.84
N GLN A 251 -13.56 0.81 -9.64
CA GLN A 251 -14.33 0.57 -8.41
C GLN A 251 -15.35 1.68 -8.20
N PHE A 252 -14.96 2.95 -8.39
CA PHE A 252 -15.89 4.08 -8.32
C PHE A 252 -17.03 3.93 -9.33
N ALA A 253 -16.73 3.57 -10.59
CA ALA A 253 -17.75 3.32 -11.60
C ALA A 253 -18.73 2.21 -11.17
N THR A 254 -18.24 1.14 -10.54
CA THR A 254 -19.09 0.02 -10.09
C THR A 254 -20.10 0.43 -9.00
N HIS A 255 -19.80 1.48 -8.24
CA HIS A 255 -20.62 1.98 -7.13
C HIS A 255 -21.35 3.29 -7.44
N THR A 256 -21.37 3.73 -8.69
CA THR A 256 -22.01 4.99 -9.09
C THR A 256 -22.86 4.84 -10.34
N THR A 257 -23.92 5.64 -10.38
CA THR A 257 -24.76 5.86 -11.56
C THR A 257 -24.06 6.79 -12.56
N ARG A 258 -24.59 6.85 -13.79
CA ARG A 258 -24.07 7.77 -14.81
C ARG A 258 -24.19 9.24 -14.39
N GLU A 259 -25.28 9.61 -13.70
CA GLU A 259 -25.51 10.98 -13.24
C GLU A 259 -24.50 11.38 -12.17
N GLU A 260 -24.24 10.51 -11.19
CA GLU A 260 -23.19 10.74 -10.19
C GLU A 260 -21.80 10.90 -10.82
N ARG A 261 -21.50 10.14 -11.88
CA ARG A 261 -20.21 10.27 -12.59
C ARG A 261 -20.10 11.57 -13.38
N LEU A 262 -21.20 12.06 -13.95
CA LEU A 262 -21.23 13.37 -14.63
C LEU A 262 -21.01 14.50 -13.63
N HIS A 263 -21.69 14.44 -12.48
CA HIS A 263 -21.48 15.39 -11.39
C HIS A 263 -20.04 15.34 -10.87
N PHE A 264 -19.50 14.13 -10.66
CA PHE A 264 -18.12 13.97 -10.21
C PHE A 264 -17.10 14.55 -11.17
N LEU A 265 -17.37 14.53 -12.48
CA LEU A 265 -16.50 15.16 -13.46
C LEU A 265 -16.40 16.69 -13.26
N ASP A 266 -17.51 17.32 -12.89
CA ASP A 266 -17.52 18.75 -12.55
C ASP A 266 -16.72 19.03 -11.27
N VAL A 267 -16.80 18.14 -10.28
CA VAL A 267 -15.99 18.20 -9.05
C VAL A 267 -14.49 18.14 -9.37
N LEU A 268 -14.06 17.24 -10.26
CA LEU A 268 -12.64 17.13 -10.62
C LEU A 268 -12.10 18.40 -11.28
N PHE A 269 -12.87 19.04 -12.17
CA PHE A 269 -12.49 20.32 -12.76
C PHE A 269 -12.51 21.47 -11.76
N ALA A 270 -13.42 21.45 -10.77
CA ALA A 270 -13.44 22.45 -9.71
C ALA A 270 -12.19 22.38 -8.81
N ILE A 271 -11.66 21.17 -8.59
CA ILE A 271 -10.40 20.98 -7.87
C ILE A 271 -9.22 21.47 -8.69
N ALA A 272 -9.11 21.05 -9.94
CA ALA A 272 -7.99 21.41 -10.81
C ALA A 272 -7.92 22.91 -11.15
N VAL A 273 -8.99 23.69 -10.94
CA VAL A 273 -8.98 25.14 -11.12
C VAL A 273 -8.84 25.91 -9.80
N ALA A 274 -8.70 25.21 -8.67
CA ALA A 274 -8.77 25.82 -7.34
C ALA A 274 -7.65 26.84 -7.10
N ASP A 275 -6.48 26.62 -7.69
CA ASP A 275 -5.33 27.53 -7.63
C ASP A 275 -5.38 28.65 -8.70
N GLY A 276 -6.44 28.65 -9.54
CA GLY A 276 -6.73 29.67 -10.55
C GLY A 276 -6.48 29.24 -11.99
N MET A 277 -5.79 28.11 -12.24
CA MET A 277 -5.46 27.64 -13.59
C MET A 277 -5.49 26.12 -13.67
N VAL A 278 -6.22 25.58 -14.64
CA VAL A 278 -6.15 24.14 -14.95
C VAL A 278 -5.01 23.88 -15.93
N ALA A 279 -4.02 23.10 -15.49
CA ALA A 279 -2.88 22.70 -16.30
C ALA A 279 -3.27 21.65 -17.37
N TYR A 280 -2.47 21.58 -18.43
CA TYR A 280 -2.74 20.62 -19.52
C TYR A 280 -2.76 19.16 -19.03
N ASP A 281 -1.81 18.78 -18.17
CA ASP A 281 -1.69 17.41 -17.69
C ASP A 281 -2.86 17.01 -16.78
N GLU A 282 -3.40 17.94 -15.98
CA GLU A 282 -4.62 17.70 -15.18
C GLU A 282 -5.84 17.47 -16.08
N ILE A 283 -5.96 18.24 -17.16
CA ILE A 283 -7.04 18.06 -18.14
C ILE A 283 -6.97 16.67 -18.76
N GLU A 284 -5.78 16.20 -19.11
CA GLU A 284 -5.58 14.86 -19.67
C GLU A 284 -5.79 13.75 -18.64
N GLU A 285 -5.45 13.98 -17.37
CA GLU A 285 -5.78 13.06 -16.29
C GLU A 285 -7.30 12.96 -16.06
N ILE A 286 -8.01 14.10 -15.99
CA ILE A 286 -9.47 14.14 -15.93
C ILE A 286 -10.09 13.44 -17.15
N ARG A 287 -9.50 13.58 -18.35
CA ARG A 287 -9.94 12.88 -19.56
C ARG A 287 -9.80 11.37 -19.42
N ALA A 288 -8.67 10.89 -18.91
CA ALA A 288 -8.41 9.46 -18.69
C ALA A 288 -9.39 8.87 -17.66
N ILE A 289 -9.68 9.62 -16.59
CA ILE A 289 -10.71 9.27 -15.61
C ILE A 289 -12.08 9.20 -16.29
N ALA A 290 -12.51 10.25 -16.99
CA ALA A 290 -13.80 10.31 -17.66
C ALA A 290 -14.02 9.14 -18.64
N SER A 291 -12.99 8.79 -19.42
CA SER A 291 -13.02 7.63 -20.32
C SER A 291 -13.22 6.32 -19.55
N THR A 292 -12.56 6.14 -18.41
CA THR A 292 -12.68 4.94 -17.59
C THR A 292 -14.02 4.88 -16.83
N LEU A 293 -14.65 6.04 -16.58
CA LEU A 293 -16.01 6.16 -16.03
C LEU A 293 -17.12 5.91 -17.06
N TYR A 294 -16.77 5.58 -18.31
CA TYR A 294 -17.70 5.39 -19.42
C TYR A 294 -18.49 6.67 -19.76
N LEU A 295 -17.88 7.84 -19.57
CA LEU A 295 -18.44 9.12 -19.98
C LEU A 295 -18.06 9.43 -21.43
N THR A 296 -18.95 10.10 -22.15
CA THR A 296 -18.70 10.41 -23.56
C THR A 296 -17.76 11.62 -23.69
N ARG A 297 -17.15 11.77 -24.87
CA ARG A 297 -16.30 12.93 -25.18
C ARG A 297 -17.08 14.24 -25.06
N GLU A 298 -18.36 14.24 -25.42
CA GLU A 298 -19.23 15.42 -25.31
C GLU A 298 -19.45 15.82 -23.86
N ALA A 299 -19.66 14.86 -22.97
CA ALA A 299 -19.79 15.13 -21.53
C ALA A 299 -18.50 15.74 -20.95
N PHE A 300 -17.34 15.20 -21.33
CA PHE A 300 -16.05 15.77 -20.95
C PHE A 300 -15.87 17.20 -21.45
N ILE A 301 -16.19 17.45 -22.72
CA ILE A 301 -16.08 18.81 -23.29
C ILE A 301 -17.04 19.75 -22.58
N ALA A 302 -18.27 19.33 -22.31
CA ALA A 302 -19.25 20.16 -21.60
C ALA A 302 -18.73 20.57 -20.21
N ALA A 303 -18.17 19.64 -19.44
CA ALA A 303 -17.54 19.93 -18.15
C ALA A 303 -16.34 20.87 -18.30
N LYS A 304 -15.39 20.57 -19.21
CA LYS A 304 -14.22 21.43 -19.48
C LYS A 304 -14.62 22.85 -19.92
N MET A 305 -15.75 23.02 -20.59
CA MET A 305 -16.23 24.31 -21.06
C MET A 305 -16.92 25.16 -19.98
N ARG A 306 -17.21 24.59 -18.80
CA ARG A 306 -17.63 25.37 -17.62
C ARG A 306 -16.47 26.17 -17.02
N ILE A 307 -15.25 25.72 -17.25
CA ILE A 307 -14.04 26.47 -16.87
C ILE A 307 -13.76 27.57 -17.91
N PRO A 308 -13.60 28.84 -17.49
CA PRO A 308 -13.21 29.95 -18.35
C PRO A 308 -11.99 29.64 -19.23
N ARG A 309 -11.91 30.26 -20.41
CA ARG A 309 -10.77 30.04 -21.31
C ARG A 309 -9.47 30.60 -20.75
N GLU A 310 -9.50 31.74 -20.06
CA GLU A 310 -8.31 32.29 -19.40
C GLU A 310 -7.74 31.41 -18.28
N GLN A 311 -8.58 30.54 -17.70
CA GLN A 311 -8.20 29.63 -16.60
C GLN A 311 -7.78 28.24 -17.10
N ARG A 312 -7.60 28.05 -18.41
CA ARG A 312 -7.19 26.77 -18.99
C ARG A 312 -5.88 26.95 -19.72
N GLU A 313 -4.88 26.18 -19.31
CA GLU A 313 -3.64 26.10 -20.07
C GLU A 313 -3.91 25.54 -21.47
N ALA A 314 -3.19 26.09 -22.45
CA ALA A 314 -3.46 25.90 -23.88
C ALA A 314 -2.87 24.60 -24.42
#